data_AF-A0A8H9S9H6-F1
#
_entry.id   AF-A0A8H9S9H6-F1
#
_cell.length_a   1.000
_cell.length_b   1.000
_cell.length_c   1.000
_cell.angle_alpha   90.00
_cell.angle_beta   90.00
_cell.angle_gamma   90.00
#
_symmetry.space_group_name_H-M   'P 1'
#
loop_
_entity.id
_entity.type
_entity.pdbx_description
1 polymer ?
#
loop_
_entity_poly.entity_id
_entity_poly.type
_entity_poly.pdbx_seq_one_letter_code
_entity_poly.pdbx_strand_id
1 'polypeptide(L)' 'MKFVKSLMSHAIEGTITFLAVIFAMGSFFWFESTWMKLAGCIGALIAGYVLSYGAAKIRGG' A
#
# COMPACT_ATOMS: atom_id res chain seq x y z
N MET A 1 -21.86 16.81 0.73
CA MET A 1 -21.34 15.60 1.42
C MET A 1 -20.59 14.60 0.52
N LYS A 2 -20.88 14.51 -0.79
CA LYS A 2 -20.14 13.60 -1.72
C LYS A 2 -18.65 13.92 -1.86
N PHE A 3 -18.29 15.21 -1.92
CA PHE A 3 -16.90 15.65 -2.11
C PHE A 3 -15.97 15.28 -0.94
N VAL A 4 -16.43 15.42 0.30
CA VAL A 4 -15.67 15.04 1.51
C VAL A 4 -15.43 13.53 1.59
N LYS A 5 -16.45 12.72 1.26
CA LYS A 5 -16.31 11.25 1.16
C LYS A 5 -15.34 10.83 0.05
N SER A 6 -15.30 11.58 -1.06
CA SER A 6 -14.35 11.37 -2.16
C SER A 6 -12.93 11.78 -1.79
N LEU A 7 -12.74 12.88 -1.06
CA LEU A 7 -11.41 13.29 -0.60
C LEU A 7 -10.84 12.32 0.44
N MET A 8 -11.64 11.88 1.41
CA MET A 8 -11.22 10.82 2.33
C MET A 8 -10.94 9.50 1.61
N SER A 9 -11.56 9.25 0.44
CA SER A 9 -11.23 8.11 -0.44
C SER A 9 -9.77 8.08 -0.81
N HIS A 10 -9.36 9.15 -1.47
CA HIS A 10 -8.05 9.25 -2.05
C HIS A 10 -6.99 9.42 -0.96
N ALA A 11 -7.35 10.04 0.16
CA ALA A 11 -6.47 10.08 1.32
C ALA A 11 -6.15 8.67 1.84
N ILE A 12 -7.14 7.76 1.89
CA ILE A 12 -6.94 6.38 2.34
C ILE A 12 -6.11 5.57 1.32
N GLU A 13 -6.47 5.60 0.03
CA GLU A 13 -5.69 4.93 -1.02
C GLU A 13 -4.25 5.46 -1.08
N GLY A 14 -4.09 6.79 -0.98
CA GLY A 14 -2.79 7.45 -0.94
C GLY A 14 -1.97 7.04 0.26
N THR A 15 -2.60 6.94 1.45
CA THR A 15 -1.92 6.48 2.67
C THR A 15 -1.46 5.02 2.55
N ILE A 16 -2.32 4.13 2.05
CA ILE A 16 -1.98 2.71 1.84
C ILE A 16 -0.81 2.59 0.86
N THR A 17 -0.87 3.33 -0.25
CA THR A 17 0.20 3.33 -1.27
C THR A 17 1.51 3.87 -0.70
N PHE A 18 1.44 4.96 0.05
CA PHE A 18 2.61 5.57 0.69
C PHE A 18 3.28 4.60 1.68
N LEU A 19 2.50 3.95 2.54
CA LEU A 19 3.00 2.94 3.46
C LEU A 19 3.60 1.75 2.73
N ALA A 20 2.93 1.24 1.69
CA ALA A 20 3.44 0.13 0.89
C ALA A 20 4.80 0.45 0.26
N VAL A 21 4.99 1.67 -0.26
CA VAL A 21 6.28 2.12 -0.81
C VAL A 21 7.34 2.23 0.28
N ILE A 22 7.02 2.76 1.46
CA ILE A 22 7.96 2.80 2.59
C ILE A 22 8.41 1.38 2.97
N PHE A 23 7.48 0.42 3.08
CA PHE A 23 7.83 -0.96 3.40
C PHE A 23 8.64 -1.62 2.27
N ALA A 24 8.30 -1.33 1.01
CA ALA A 24 9.04 -1.85 -0.13
C ALA A 24 10.48 -1.33 -0.14
N MET A 25 10.68 -0.03 0.07
CA MET A 25 12.02 0.57 0.18
C MET A 25 12.74 0.10 1.44
N GLY A 26 12.05 0.04 2.58
CA GLY A 26 12.58 -0.41 3.86
C GLY A 26 13.09 -1.84 3.82
N SER A 27 12.47 -2.71 3.01
CA SER A 27 12.93 -4.10 2.83
C SER A 27 14.39 -4.19 2.36
N PHE A 28 14.87 -3.22 1.56
CA PHE A 28 16.25 -3.20 1.08
C PHE A 28 17.27 -2.87 2.18
N PHE A 29 16.82 -2.23 3.26
CA PHE A 29 17.64 -1.85 4.41
C PHE A 29 17.48 -2.80 5.60
N TRP A 30 16.30 -3.39 5.80
CA TRP A 30 16.02 -4.28 6.93
C TRP A 30 16.57 -5.70 6.76
N PHE A 31 16.68 -6.19 5.53
CA PHE A 31 17.14 -7.55 5.27
C PHE A 31 18.55 -7.58 4.72
N GLU A 32 19.35 -8.57 5.10
CA GLU A 32 20.70 -8.76 4.55
C GLU A 32 20.65 -9.56 3.24
N SER A 33 19.83 -10.62 3.19
CA SER A 33 19.67 -11.48 2.02
C SER A 33 18.96 -10.79 0.86
N THR A 34 19.59 -10.80 -0.32
CA THR A 34 19.02 -10.28 -1.57
C THR A 34 17.64 -10.85 -1.88
N TRP A 35 17.42 -12.14 -1.62
CA TRP A 35 16.13 -12.79 -1.84
C TRP A 35 15.05 -12.25 -0.89
N MET A 36 15.41 -11.97 0.37
CA MET A 36 14.48 -11.38 1.34
C MET A 36 14.17 -9.92 1.03
N LYS A 37 15.15 -9.15 0.53
CA LYS A 37 14.92 -7.79 0.03
C LYS A 37 13.89 -7.79 -1.10
N LEU A 38 14.08 -8.64 -2.11
CA LEU A 38 13.14 -8.75 -3.24
C LEU A 38 11.76 -9.24 -2.80
N ALA A 39 11.71 -10.27 -1.94
CA ALA A 39 10.45 -10.79 -1.42
C ALA A 39 9.71 -9.73 -0.57
N GLY A 40 10.42 -8.98 0.26
CA GLY A 40 9.86 -7.88 1.04
C GLY A 40 9.36 -6.74 0.17
N CYS A 41 10.12 -6.37 -0.88
CA CYS A 41 9.72 -5.34 -1.83
C CYS A 41 8.45 -5.73 -2.59
N ILE A 42 8.46 -6.89 -3.25
CA ILE A 42 7.31 -7.39 -4.02
C ILE A 42 6.11 -7.65 -3.10
N GLY A 43 6.35 -8.25 -1.93
CA GLY A 43 5.33 -8.53 -0.93
C GLY A 43 4.65 -7.25 -0.41
N ALA A 44 5.41 -6.19 -0.13
CA ALA A 44 4.86 -4.91 0.30
C ALA A 44 4.00 -4.26 -0.78
N LEU A 45 4.41 -4.33 -2.05
CA LEU A 45 3.62 -3.80 -3.17
C LEU A 45 2.32 -4.59 -3.38
N ILE A 46 2.37 -5.93 -3.33
CA ILE A 46 1.19 -6.79 -3.45
C ILE A 46 0.23 -6.53 -2.28
N ALA A 47 0.73 -6.49 -1.04
CA ALA A 47 -0.08 -6.21 0.14
C ALA A 47 -0.73 -4.82 0.05
N GLY A 48 0.03 -3.80 -0.36
CA GLY A 48 -0.49 -2.45 -0.59
C GLY A 48 -1.61 -2.42 -1.64
N TYR A 49 -1.41 -3.11 -2.76
CA TYR A 49 -2.42 -3.22 -3.81
C TYR A 49 -3.71 -3.89 -3.30
N VAL A 50 -3.59 -5.04 -2.63
CA VAL A 50 -4.73 -5.78 -2.09
C VAL A 50 -5.50 -4.95 -1.07
N LEU A 51 -4.80 -4.25 -0.17
CA LEU A 51 -5.42 -3.37 0.81
C LEU A 51 -6.12 -2.17 0.17
N SER A 52 -5.48 -1.54 -0.82
CA SER A 52 -6.06 -0.41 -1.56
C SER A 52 -7.32 -0.85 -2.31
N TYR A 53 -7.25 -1.99 -3.02
CA TYR A 53 -8.39 -2.58 -3.71
C TYR A 53 -9.53 -2.98 -2.76
N GLY A 54 -9.20 -3.58 -1.62
CA GLY A 54 -10.17 -3.91 -0.57
C GLY A 54 -10.86 -2.67 -0.02
N ALA A 55 -10.11 -1.61 0.26
CA ALA A 55 -10.63 -0.32 0.72
C ALA A 55 -11.56 0.33 -0.31
N ALA A 56 -11.23 0.22 -1.61
CA ALA A 56 -12.10 0.67 -2.70
C ALA A 56 -13.39 -0.16 -2.77
N LYS A 57 -13.29 -1.50 -2.69
CA LYS A 57 -14.43 -2.42 -2.76
C LYS A 57 -15.43 -2.24 -1.62
N ILE A 58 -14.96 -2.05 -0.38
CA ILE A 58 -15.82 -1.83 0.80
C ILE A 58 -16.58 -0.49 0.69
N ARG A 59 -16.03 0.49 -0.02
CA ARG A 59 -16.65 1.80 -0.20
C ARG A 59 -17.61 1.86 -1.40
N GLY A 60 -17.88 0.71 -2.04
CA GLY A 60 -18.88 0.57 -3.09
C GLY A 60 -18.40 1.04 -4.46
N GLY A 61 -17.14 0.74 -4.80
CA GLY A 61 -16.65 0.85 -6.17
C GLY A 61 -17.51 0.09 -7.18
#